data_AF-A0A9Q0MK68-F1
#
_entry.id   AF-A0A9Q0MK68-F1
#
_cell.length_a   1.000
_cell.length_b   1.000
_cell.length_c   1.000
_cell.angle_alpha   90.00
_cell.angle_beta   90.00
_cell.angle_gamma   90.00
#
_symmetry.space_group_name_H-M   'P 1'
#
loop_
_entity.id
_entity.type
_entity.pdbx_description
1 polymer ?
#
loop_
_entity_poly.entity_id
_entity_poly.type
_entity_poly.pdbx_seq_one_letter_code
_entity_poly.pdbx_strand_id
1 'polypeptide(L)'
;LSHIKTLPCFYQQLYTMQRPMYHLKHRKSGLTLAIQMANLTGSANFVKYLLFIINFCLVITGIIILSVGATVQGVYHGVNGFLDDNYFTIPKLLIAIGVIIFIVAFFGCCGAIKENYCMVLTFSVLMISIFILEFSAGISGYVLRNEAAQMLRGNLEKTMADYPKYQYISALWDEVQKDFECCGLDKPGDWMKDPTNGIPVSCCKVESGTIGSINCTEENSFQQGCLKLLTIYIEDHAVSLGTAGVIVALVQLVGVALTCYIAKKIRLTYHHSSF
;
A
#
# COMPACT_ATOMS: atom_id res chain seq x y z
N LEU A 1 -10.28 -19.20 -35.53
CA LEU A 1 -9.41 -18.14 -34.95
C LEU A 1 -9.81 -16.71 -35.36
N SER A 2 -10.37 -16.49 -36.56
CA SER A 2 -10.88 -15.18 -37.01
C SER A 2 -12.03 -14.63 -36.14
N HIS A 3 -12.95 -15.49 -35.69
CA HIS A 3 -14.09 -15.08 -34.84
C HIS A 3 -13.75 -14.60 -33.43
N ILE A 4 -12.55 -14.90 -32.92
CA ILE A 4 -12.12 -14.45 -31.58
C ILE A 4 -11.65 -12.99 -31.62
N LYS A 5 -11.20 -12.51 -32.79
CA LYS A 5 -10.59 -11.20 -32.97
C LYS A 5 -11.59 -10.02 -32.90
N THR A 6 -12.88 -10.30 -33.06
CA THR A 6 -13.98 -9.32 -33.09
C THR A 6 -14.81 -9.27 -31.82
N LEU A 7 -14.49 -10.13 -30.83
CA LEU A 7 -15.18 -10.14 -29.56
C LEU A 7 -14.78 -8.92 -28.70
N PRO A 8 -15.70 -8.40 -27.87
CA PRO A 8 -15.34 -7.42 -26.85
C PRO A 8 -14.20 -7.95 -25.97
N CYS A 9 -13.28 -7.07 -25.55
CA CYS A 9 -12.07 -7.47 -24.81
C CYS A 9 -12.36 -8.32 -23.57
N PHE A 10 -13.53 -8.13 -22.95
CA PHE A 10 -14.02 -8.92 -21.84
C PHE A 10 -14.13 -10.43 -22.17
N TYR A 11 -14.72 -10.78 -23.32
CA TYR A 11 -14.83 -12.18 -23.77
C TYR A 11 -13.48 -12.78 -24.15
N GLN A 12 -12.60 -11.98 -24.75
CA GLN A 12 -11.26 -12.42 -25.12
C GLN A 12 -10.36 -12.69 -23.90
N GLN A 13 -10.56 -11.95 -22.80
CA GLN A 13 -9.90 -12.19 -21.51
C GLN A 13 -10.34 -13.50 -20.86
N LEU A 14 -11.65 -13.77 -20.75
CA LEU A 14 -12.19 -15.02 -20.19
C LEU A 14 -11.67 -16.25 -20.95
N TYR A 15 -11.67 -16.18 -22.28
CA TYR A 15 -11.21 -17.26 -23.14
C TYR A 15 -9.70 -17.54 -23.03
N THR A 16 -8.89 -16.49 -22.85
CA THR A 16 -7.43 -16.65 -22.67
C THR A 16 -7.03 -17.01 -21.24
N MET A 17 -7.87 -16.75 -20.23
CA MET A 17 -7.69 -17.24 -18.87
C MET A 17 -7.83 -18.77 -18.79
N GLN A 18 -8.76 -19.36 -19.55
CA GLN A 18 -9.06 -20.80 -19.55
C GLN A 18 -8.12 -21.67 -20.41
N ARG A 19 -7.32 -21.08 -21.31
CA ARG A 19 -6.39 -21.84 -22.16
C ARG A 19 -5.03 -22.07 -21.48
N PRO A 20 -4.55 -23.31 -21.39
CA PRO A 20 -3.23 -23.62 -20.85
C PRO A 20 -2.06 -23.37 -21.85
N MET A 21 -0.83 -23.18 -21.32
CA MET A 21 0.37 -22.59 -21.95
C MET A 21 1.11 -23.43 -23.03
N TYR A 22 0.44 -24.21 -23.89
CA TYR A 22 1.15 -25.22 -24.72
C TYR A 22 1.34 -24.89 -26.21
N HIS A 23 0.84 -23.77 -26.73
CA HIS A 23 0.85 -23.54 -28.19
C HIS A 23 1.39 -22.17 -28.60
N LEU A 24 2.70 -22.08 -28.78
CA LEU A 24 3.36 -21.05 -29.59
C LEU A 24 4.25 -21.75 -30.63
N LYS A 25 3.66 -22.07 -31.79
CA LYS A 25 4.38 -22.63 -32.95
C LYS A 25 4.37 -21.64 -34.10
N HIS A 26 5.59 -21.31 -34.55
CA HIS A 26 6.04 -20.86 -35.87
C HIS A 26 5.24 -19.79 -36.66
N ARG A 27 5.98 -18.74 -37.09
CA ARG A 27 6.09 -18.41 -38.53
C ARG A 27 7.37 -17.61 -38.85
N LYS A 28 8.17 -18.12 -39.79
CA LYS A 28 9.30 -17.44 -40.47
C LYS A 28 8.78 -16.70 -41.71
N SER A 29 9.26 -15.48 -41.97
CA SER A 29 10.06 -15.10 -43.17
C SER A 29 10.24 -13.58 -43.27
N GLY A 30 11.48 -13.14 -43.57
CA GLY A 30 11.85 -11.74 -43.81
C GLY A 30 13.23 -11.41 -43.24
N LEU A 31 14.30 -11.93 -43.84
CA LEU A 31 15.67 -11.91 -43.29
C LEU A 31 16.25 -10.48 -43.11
N THR A 32 15.84 -9.51 -43.94
CA THR A 32 16.25 -8.10 -43.83
C THR A 32 15.48 -7.34 -42.75
N LEU A 33 14.20 -7.65 -42.57
CA LEU A 33 13.38 -7.19 -41.43
C LEU A 33 13.80 -7.87 -40.11
N ALA A 34 14.27 -9.11 -40.18
CA ALA A 34 14.73 -9.87 -39.03
C ALA A 34 16.01 -9.30 -38.41
N ILE A 35 16.91 -8.69 -39.19
CA ILE A 35 18.13 -8.06 -38.66
C ILE A 35 17.81 -6.72 -37.96
N GLN A 36 16.88 -5.94 -38.52
CA GLN A 36 16.39 -4.71 -37.89
C GLN A 36 15.52 -5.01 -36.66
N MET A 37 14.73 -6.10 -36.69
CA MET A 37 14.01 -6.61 -35.54
C MET A 37 14.93 -7.31 -34.52
N ALA A 38 16.06 -7.90 -34.91
CA ALA A 38 17.06 -8.57 -34.04
C ALA A 38 17.70 -7.59 -33.05
N ASN A 39 18.15 -6.43 -33.56
CA ASN A 39 18.69 -5.36 -32.72
C ASN A 39 17.62 -4.72 -31.82
N LEU A 40 16.34 -4.79 -32.21
CA LEU A 40 15.18 -4.43 -31.38
C LEU A 40 14.67 -5.58 -30.48
N THR A 41 15.07 -6.83 -30.68
CA THR A 41 14.57 -8.00 -29.91
C THR A 41 15.35 -8.20 -28.62
N GLY A 42 16.64 -7.87 -28.59
CA GLY A 42 17.42 -7.90 -27.34
C GLY A 42 16.81 -6.97 -26.27
N SER A 43 16.53 -5.73 -26.65
CA SER A 43 15.91 -4.73 -25.76
C SER A 43 14.44 -5.03 -25.44
N ALA A 44 13.62 -5.43 -26.41
CA ALA A 44 12.21 -5.72 -26.17
C ALA A 44 11.98 -6.99 -25.33
N ASN A 45 12.82 -8.02 -25.50
CA ASN A 45 12.75 -9.22 -24.66
C ASN A 45 13.23 -8.92 -23.25
N PHE A 46 14.30 -8.12 -23.09
CA PHE A 46 14.75 -7.67 -21.77
C PHE A 46 13.66 -6.92 -21.01
N VAL A 47 12.98 -5.95 -21.66
CA VAL A 47 11.86 -5.22 -21.05
C VAL A 47 10.71 -6.16 -20.68
N LYS A 48 10.40 -7.16 -21.52
CA LYS A 48 9.36 -8.16 -21.22
C LYS A 48 9.68 -9.00 -19.99
N TYR A 49 10.90 -9.52 -19.89
CA TYR A 49 11.35 -10.31 -18.73
C TYR A 49 11.44 -9.45 -17.47
N LEU A 50 11.94 -8.21 -17.58
CA LEU A 50 12.00 -7.27 -16.48
C LEU A 50 10.60 -6.95 -15.94
N LEU A 51 9.64 -6.63 -16.83
CA LEU A 51 8.24 -6.41 -16.45
C LEU A 51 7.64 -7.66 -15.80
N PHE A 52 7.92 -8.86 -16.32
CA PHE A 52 7.43 -10.09 -15.72
C PHE A 52 7.99 -10.30 -14.31
N ILE A 53 9.30 -10.16 -14.11
CA ILE A 53 9.94 -10.34 -12.80
C ILE A 53 9.41 -9.33 -11.79
N ILE A 54 9.34 -8.04 -12.17
CA ILE A 54 8.82 -6.98 -11.28
C ILE A 54 7.38 -7.27 -10.88
N ASN A 55 6.49 -7.56 -11.84
CA ASN A 55 5.10 -7.87 -11.53
C ASN A 55 4.97 -9.18 -10.72
N PHE A 56 5.84 -10.17 -10.95
CA PHE A 56 5.82 -11.41 -10.16
C PHE A 56 6.19 -11.16 -8.70
N CYS A 57 7.23 -10.35 -8.45
CA CYS A 57 7.56 -9.89 -7.10
C CYS A 57 6.37 -9.14 -6.46
N LEU A 58 5.70 -8.26 -7.20
CA LEU A 58 4.51 -7.54 -6.71
C LEU A 58 3.34 -8.47 -6.38
N VAL A 59 3.13 -9.56 -7.13
CA VAL A 59 2.13 -10.58 -6.79
C VAL A 59 2.44 -11.20 -5.43
N ILE A 60 3.69 -11.61 -5.20
CA ILE A 60 4.12 -12.20 -3.92
C ILE A 60 3.95 -11.19 -2.78
N THR A 61 4.38 -9.95 -2.97
CA THR A 61 4.19 -8.88 -1.99
C THR A 61 2.71 -8.64 -1.70
N GLY A 62 1.84 -8.61 -2.71
CA GLY A 62 0.40 -8.49 -2.54
C GLY A 62 -0.19 -9.61 -1.69
N ILE A 63 0.21 -10.87 -1.94
CA ILE A 63 -0.24 -12.03 -1.15
C ILE A 63 0.22 -11.92 0.31
N ILE A 64 1.46 -11.48 0.55
CA ILE A 64 1.99 -11.30 1.91
C ILE A 64 1.20 -10.22 2.66
N ILE A 65 1.00 -9.06 2.04
CA ILE A 65 0.23 -7.94 2.61
C ILE A 65 -1.21 -8.38 2.93
N LEU A 66 -1.85 -9.09 1.99
CA LEU A 66 -3.19 -9.65 2.19
C LEU A 66 -3.26 -10.61 3.37
N SER A 67 -2.29 -11.52 3.47
CA SER A 67 -2.22 -12.51 4.55
C SER A 67 -2.05 -11.83 5.90
N VAL A 68 -1.13 -10.86 6.00
CA VAL A 68 -0.91 -10.08 7.22
C VAL A 68 -2.18 -9.30 7.59
N GLY A 69 -2.79 -8.58 6.65
CA GLY A 69 -4.03 -7.84 6.90
C GLY A 69 -5.17 -8.72 7.38
N ALA A 70 -5.35 -9.90 6.78
CA ALA A 70 -6.37 -10.87 7.17
C ALA A 70 -6.10 -11.45 8.58
N THR A 71 -4.86 -11.79 8.90
CA THR A 71 -4.48 -12.28 10.24
C THR A 71 -4.75 -11.22 11.30
N VAL A 72 -4.31 -9.98 11.07
CA VAL A 72 -4.52 -8.87 12.03
C VAL A 72 -6.02 -8.60 12.20
N GLN A 73 -6.79 -8.55 11.11
CA GLN A 73 -8.25 -8.38 11.19
C GLN A 73 -8.93 -9.52 11.98
N GLY A 74 -8.47 -10.76 11.80
CA GLY A 74 -8.99 -11.92 12.53
C GLY A 74 -8.77 -11.81 14.04
N VAL A 75 -7.61 -11.33 14.47
CA VAL A 75 -7.34 -11.03 15.88
C VAL A 75 -8.28 -9.92 16.36
N TYR A 76 -8.40 -8.82 15.62
CA TYR A 76 -9.27 -7.70 15.98
C TYR A 76 -10.76 -8.09 16.14
N HIS A 77 -11.31 -8.94 15.28
CA HIS A 77 -12.68 -9.44 15.43
C HIS A 77 -12.85 -10.38 16.63
N GLY A 78 -11.82 -11.17 16.98
CA GLY A 78 -11.84 -12.03 18.16
C GLY A 78 -11.90 -11.27 19.49
N VAL A 79 -11.42 -10.02 19.53
CA VAL A 79 -11.45 -9.16 20.73
C VAL A 79 -12.69 -8.25 20.79
N ASN A 80 -13.28 -7.92 19.63
CA ASN A 80 -14.29 -6.85 19.51
C ASN A 80 -15.67 -7.32 19.07
N GLY A 81 -16.30 -8.25 19.80
CA GLY A 81 -17.73 -8.57 19.61
C GLY A 81 -18.72 -7.41 19.82
N PHE A 82 -18.26 -6.15 19.92
CA PHE A 82 -19.02 -4.99 20.40
C PHE A 82 -18.67 -3.63 19.74
N LEU A 83 -17.89 -3.55 18.66
CA LEU A 83 -17.57 -2.26 18.02
C LEU A 83 -18.21 -2.12 16.63
N ASP A 84 -18.96 -1.02 16.45
CA ASP A 84 -19.67 -0.64 15.22
C ASP A 84 -18.86 -0.86 13.94
N ASP A 85 -19.47 -1.56 12.98
CA ASP A 85 -18.93 -1.90 11.64
C ASP A 85 -18.61 -0.68 10.76
N ASN A 86 -18.95 0.53 11.20
CA ASN A 86 -18.97 1.73 10.36
C ASN A 86 -17.60 2.40 10.16
N TYR A 87 -16.52 1.90 10.78
CA TYR A 87 -15.19 2.48 10.64
C TYR A 87 -14.24 1.61 9.81
N PHE A 88 -13.52 2.29 8.91
CA PHE A 88 -12.43 1.72 8.12
C PHE A 88 -11.16 1.65 8.99
N THR A 89 -10.78 0.45 9.39
CA THR A 89 -9.64 0.19 10.27
C THR A 89 -8.35 -0.01 9.47
N ILE A 90 -7.19 0.15 10.13
CA ILE A 90 -5.86 -0.08 9.52
C ILE A 90 -5.76 -1.47 8.85
N PRO A 91 -6.23 -2.58 9.45
CA PRO A 91 -6.18 -3.89 8.80
C PRO A 91 -7.08 -3.97 7.55
N LYS A 92 -8.27 -3.34 7.56
CA LYS A 92 -9.14 -3.25 6.37
C LYS A 92 -8.45 -2.49 5.23
N LEU A 93 -7.73 -1.40 5.54
CA LEU A 93 -6.89 -0.68 4.57
C LEU A 93 -5.81 -1.57 3.97
N LEU A 94 -5.10 -2.31 4.82
CA LEU A 94 -4.01 -3.19 4.39
C LEU A 94 -4.50 -4.29 3.45
N ILE A 95 -5.66 -4.88 3.76
CA ILE A 95 -6.33 -5.86 2.88
C ILE A 95 -6.69 -5.22 1.55
N ALA A 96 -7.32 -4.04 1.55
CA ALA A 96 -7.73 -3.35 0.32
C ALA A 96 -6.52 -3.05 -0.59
N ILE A 97 -5.43 -2.51 -0.04
CA ILE A 97 -4.18 -2.25 -0.77
C ILE A 97 -3.62 -3.55 -1.33
N GLY A 98 -3.57 -4.62 -0.53
CA GLY A 98 -3.08 -5.92 -0.95
C GLY A 98 -3.87 -6.52 -2.13
N VAL A 99 -5.21 -6.38 -2.12
CA VAL A 99 -6.08 -6.85 -3.22
C VAL A 99 -5.76 -6.08 -4.51
N ILE A 100 -5.66 -4.75 -4.41
CA ILE A 100 -5.38 -3.89 -5.56
C ILE A 100 -4.02 -4.26 -6.18
N ILE A 101 -2.97 -4.39 -5.35
CA ILE A 101 -1.63 -4.79 -5.81
C ILE A 101 -1.68 -6.14 -6.51
N PHE A 102 -2.34 -7.14 -5.91
CA PHE A 102 -2.47 -8.47 -6.49
C PHE A 102 -3.15 -8.46 -7.86
N ILE A 103 -4.29 -7.77 -7.99
CA ILE A 103 -5.04 -7.69 -9.25
C ILE A 103 -4.21 -7.02 -10.34
N VAL A 104 -3.60 -5.87 -10.04
CA VAL A 104 -2.78 -5.12 -10.99
C VAL A 104 -1.59 -5.94 -11.46
N ALA A 105 -0.87 -6.54 -10.52
CA ALA A 105 0.31 -7.35 -10.80
C ALA A 105 -0.03 -8.64 -11.57
N PHE A 106 -1.18 -9.26 -11.29
CA PHE A 106 -1.68 -10.42 -12.03
C PHE A 106 -1.93 -10.10 -13.51
N PHE A 107 -2.58 -8.97 -13.80
CA PHE A 107 -2.79 -8.52 -15.18
C PHE A 107 -1.48 -8.11 -15.86
N GLY A 108 -0.54 -7.50 -15.13
CA GLY A 108 0.81 -7.19 -15.63
C GLY A 108 1.57 -8.45 -16.04
N CYS A 109 1.64 -9.45 -15.16
CA CYS A 109 2.27 -10.75 -15.43
C CYS A 109 1.63 -11.49 -16.60
N CYS A 110 0.30 -11.67 -16.56
CA CYS A 110 -0.44 -12.42 -17.57
C CYS A 110 -0.41 -11.70 -18.93
N GLY A 111 -0.52 -10.36 -18.94
CA GLY A 111 -0.41 -9.54 -20.14
C GLY A 111 0.96 -9.66 -20.79
N ALA A 112 2.03 -9.63 -19.99
CA ALA A 112 3.39 -9.81 -20.48
C ALA A 112 3.61 -11.21 -21.08
N ILE A 113 3.24 -12.28 -20.38
CA ILE A 113 3.48 -13.66 -20.88
C ILE A 113 2.61 -13.99 -22.09
N LYS A 114 1.29 -13.75 -21.99
CA LYS A 114 0.31 -14.19 -22.99
C LYS A 114 0.29 -13.31 -24.24
N GLU A 115 1.02 -12.19 -24.24
CA GLU A 115 1.03 -11.18 -25.31
C GLU A 115 -0.40 -10.76 -25.73
N ASN A 116 -1.33 -10.76 -24.77
CA ASN A 116 -2.73 -10.45 -25.03
C ASN A 116 -2.96 -8.95 -24.90
N TYR A 117 -3.29 -8.31 -26.02
CA TYR A 117 -3.62 -6.89 -26.10
C TYR A 117 -4.63 -6.45 -25.03
N CYS A 118 -5.71 -7.18 -24.83
CA CYS A 118 -6.76 -6.82 -23.87
C CYS A 118 -6.25 -6.87 -22.42
N MET A 119 -5.37 -7.81 -22.07
CA MET A 119 -4.79 -7.89 -20.71
C MET A 119 -3.82 -6.74 -20.44
N VAL A 120 -2.96 -6.43 -21.42
CA VAL A 120 -2.01 -5.30 -21.36
C VAL A 120 -2.77 -3.97 -21.31
N LEU A 121 -3.88 -3.85 -22.03
CA LEU A 121 -4.75 -2.66 -21.98
C LEU A 121 -5.40 -2.49 -20.60
N THR A 122 -5.98 -3.56 -20.01
CA THR A 122 -6.51 -3.48 -18.64
C THR A 122 -5.45 -3.10 -17.61
N PHE A 123 -4.26 -3.68 -17.70
CA PHE A 123 -3.15 -3.30 -16.83
C PHE A 123 -2.83 -1.80 -16.95
N SER A 124 -2.78 -1.27 -18.19
CA SER A 124 -2.55 0.16 -18.43
C SER A 124 -3.65 1.05 -17.81
N VAL A 125 -4.93 0.68 -17.99
CA VAL A 125 -6.07 1.42 -17.43
C VAL A 125 -6.05 1.41 -15.90
N LEU A 126 -5.75 0.28 -15.28
CA LEU A 126 -5.62 0.17 -13.82
C LEU A 126 -4.49 1.05 -13.28
N MET A 127 -3.32 1.04 -13.93
CA MET A 127 -2.18 1.88 -13.54
C MET A 127 -2.49 3.38 -13.64
N ILE A 128 -3.19 3.81 -14.69
CA ILE A 128 -3.63 5.21 -14.83
C ILE A 128 -4.66 5.55 -13.74
N SER A 129 -5.57 4.64 -13.42
CA SER A 129 -6.57 4.86 -12.36
C SER A 129 -5.89 5.03 -11.00
N ILE A 130 -4.86 4.22 -10.70
CA ILE A 130 -4.08 4.33 -9.47
C ILE A 130 -3.32 5.65 -9.43
N PHE A 131 -2.69 6.08 -10.52
CA PHE A 131 -2.02 7.37 -10.60
C PHE A 131 -2.97 8.54 -10.25
N ILE A 132 -4.21 8.51 -10.76
CA ILE A 132 -5.22 9.52 -10.43
C ILE A 132 -5.58 9.47 -8.95
N LEU A 133 -5.72 8.28 -8.37
CA LEU A 133 -5.98 8.10 -6.93
C LEU A 133 -4.82 8.59 -6.07
N GLU A 134 -3.58 8.28 -6.43
CA GLU A 134 -2.37 8.74 -5.74
C GLU A 134 -2.25 10.26 -5.77
N PHE A 135 -2.47 10.87 -6.93
CA PHE A 135 -2.48 12.32 -7.08
C PHE A 135 -3.58 12.98 -6.24
N SER A 136 -4.79 12.41 -6.28
CA SER A 136 -5.93 12.90 -5.50
C SER A 136 -5.70 12.74 -3.99
N ALA A 137 -5.08 11.64 -3.56
CA ALA A 137 -4.71 11.40 -2.17
C ALA A 137 -3.63 12.38 -1.71
N GLY A 138 -2.63 12.68 -2.54
CA GLY A 138 -1.61 13.70 -2.25
C GLY A 138 -2.21 15.09 -2.06
N ILE A 139 -3.11 15.51 -2.95
CA ILE A 139 -3.84 16.79 -2.81
C ILE A 139 -4.68 16.79 -1.53
N SER A 140 -5.46 15.73 -1.31
CA SER A 140 -6.32 15.60 -0.12
C SER A 140 -5.51 15.64 1.16
N GLY A 141 -4.36 14.96 1.21
CA GLY A 141 -3.45 14.99 2.36
C GLY A 141 -2.94 16.40 2.69
N TYR A 142 -2.68 17.22 1.68
CA TYR A 142 -2.28 18.61 1.89
C TYR A 142 -3.45 19.50 2.33
N VAL A 143 -4.60 19.39 1.66
CA VAL A 143 -5.77 20.24 1.91
C VAL A 143 -6.39 19.93 3.27
N LEU A 144 -6.52 18.65 3.63
CA LEU A 144 -7.14 18.19 4.88
C LEU A 144 -6.12 18.03 6.03
N ARG A 145 -4.90 18.56 5.91
CA ARG A 145 -3.87 18.39 6.95
C ARG A 145 -4.30 18.86 8.35
N ASN A 146 -5.06 19.95 8.40
CA ASN A 146 -5.55 20.50 9.67
C ASN A 146 -6.65 19.62 10.27
N GLU A 147 -7.54 19.08 9.42
CA GLU A 147 -8.58 18.13 9.86
C GLU A 147 -7.96 16.82 10.33
N ALA A 148 -6.91 16.34 9.65
CA ALA A 148 -6.14 15.17 10.07
C ALA A 148 -5.51 15.37 11.45
N ALA A 149 -4.95 16.56 11.73
CA ALA A 149 -4.41 16.89 13.05
C ALA A 149 -5.50 16.90 14.14
N GLN A 150 -6.69 17.44 13.83
CA GLN A 150 -7.83 17.40 14.75
C GLN A 150 -8.34 15.98 14.98
N MET A 151 -8.41 15.16 13.93
CA MET A 151 -8.79 13.75 14.01
C MET A 151 -7.79 12.96 14.86
N LEU A 152 -6.49 13.22 14.71
CA LEU A 152 -5.45 12.63 15.55
C LEU A 152 -5.66 12.97 17.02
N ARG A 153 -5.91 14.25 17.33
CA ARG A 153 -6.20 14.69 18.71
C ARG A 153 -7.44 13.99 19.26
N GLY A 154 -8.55 13.96 18.53
CA GLY A 154 -9.78 13.29 18.97
C GLY A 154 -9.60 11.78 19.16
N ASN A 155 -8.81 11.13 18.31
CA ASN A 155 -8.47 9.72 18.46
C ASN A 155 -7.62 9.46 19.70
N LEU A 156 -6.58 10.27 19.95
CA LEU A 156 -5.74 10.16 21.15
C LEU A 156 -6.57 10.44 22.42
N GLU A 157 -7.43 11.44 22.42
CA GLU A 157 -8.30 11.72 23.58
C GLU A 157 -9.22 10.53 23.88
N LYS A 158 -9.82 9.92 22.85
CA LYS A 158 -10.65 8.72 23.00
C LYS A 158 -9.86 7.52 23.51
N THR A 159 -8.70 7.22 22.90
CA THR A 159 -7.91 6.06 23.32
C THR A 159 -7.28 6.25 24.69
N MET A 160 -7.00 7.49 25.11
CA MET A 160 -6.53 7.79 26.47
C MET A 160 -7.61 7.44 27.51
N ALA A 161 -8.89 7.75 27.24
CA ALA A 161 -10.00 7.37 28.12
C ALA A 161 -10.24 5.85 28.19
N ASP A 162 -9.82 5.14 27.15
CA ASP A 162 -9.93 3.68 27.05
C ASP A 162 -8.67 2.94 27.56
N TYR A 163 -7.62 3.68 27.95
CA TYR A 163 -6.36 3.14 28.48
C TYR A 163 -6.55 2.12 29.61
N PRO A 164 -7.34 2.37 30.68
CA PRO A 164 -7.50 1.38 31.75
C PRO A 164 -8.43 0.22 31.37
N LYS A 165 -9.19 0.33 30.28
CA LYS A 165 -10.22 -0.65 29.89
C LYS A 165 -9.66 -1.78 29.05
N TYR A 166 -8.71 -1.48 28.16
CA TYR A 166 -8.22 -2.45 27.18
C TYR A 166 -6.70 -2.54 27.20
N GLN A 167 -6.18 -3.72 27.56
CA GLN A 167 -4.74 -4.00 27.67
C GLN A 167 -3.95 -3.65 26.40
N TYR A 168 -4.53 -3.86 25.21
CA TYR A 168 -3.85 -3.53 23.95
C TYR A 168 -3.70 -2.01 23.74
N ILE A 169 -4.65 -1.21 24.24
CA ILE A 169 -4.59 0.25 24.20
C ILE A 169 -3.55 0.73 25.21
N SER A 170 -3.52 0.14 26.41
CA SER A 170 -2.51 0.46 27.42
C SER A 170 -1.09 0.20 26.88
N ALA A 171 -0.88 -0.96 26.26
CA ALA A 171 0.40 -1.33 25.66
C ALA A 171 0.84 -0.34 24.55
N LEU A 172 -0.10 0.08 23.69
CA LEU A 172 0.19 1.04 22.63
C LEU A 172 0.56 2.42 23.18
N TRP A 173 -0.17 2.91 24.18
CA TRP A 173 0.15 4.17 24.86
C TRP A 173 1.51 4.09 25.55
N ASP A 174 1.79 2.99 26.26
CA ASP A 174 3.06 2.80 26.94
C ASP A 174 4.24 2.82 25.95
N GLU A 175 4.08 2.20 24.78
CA GLU A 175 5.07 2.24 23.69
C GLU A 175 5.28 3.67 23.18
N VAL A 176 4.20 4.38 22.84
CA VAL A 176 4.29 5.79 22.39
C VAL A 176 4.98 6.67 23.42
N GLN A 177 4.64 6.53 24.70
CA GLN A 177 5.22 7.34 25.77
C GLN A 177 6.72 7.09 25.95
N LYS A 178 7.14 5.83 25.84
CA LYS A 178 8.56 5.45 25.91
C LYS A 178 9.33 5.90 24.66
N ASP A 179 8.78 5.67 23.47
CA ASP A 179 9.47 5.92 22.19
C ASP A 179 9.62 7.41 21.91
N PHE A 180 8.63 8.21 22.30
CA PHE A 180 8.64 9.66 22.10
C PHE A 180 9.05 10.44 23.34
N GLU A 181 9.39 9.78 24.44
CA GLU A 181 9.71 10.41 25.74
C GLU A 181 8.69 11.51 26.10
N CYS A 182 7.41 11.13 26.10
CA CYS A 182 6.26 12.03 26.27
C CYS A 182 5.28 11.51 27.34
N CYS A 183 4.43 12.39 27.87
CA CYS A 183 3.40 11.99 28.83
C CYS A 183 2.09 12.74 28.67
N GLY A 184 1.00 11.96 28.60
CA GLY A 184 -0.34 12.49 28.43
C GLY A 184 -0.57 13.03 27.02
N LEU A 185 -1.73 13.66 26.81
CA LEU A 185 -2.07 14.22 25.51
C LEU A 185 -1.28 15.51 25.26
N ASP A 186 -1.46 16.50 26.13
CA ASP A 186 -0.79 17.80 26.12
C ASP A 186 0.23 17.93 27.27
N LYS A 187 0.01 17.25 28.41
CA LYS A 187 0.86 17.28 29.61
C LYS A 187 0.62 16.08 30.56
N PRO A 188 1.54 15.79 31.51
CA PRO A 188 1.38 14.70 32.47
C PRO A 188 0.06 14.70 33.26
N GLY A 189 -0.38 15.89 33.69
CA GLY A 189 -1.61 16.05 34.47
C GLY A 189 -2.89 15.68 33.71
N ASP A 190 -2.83 15.39 32.41
CA ASP A 190 -3.98 14.87 31.67
C ASP A 190 -4.43 13.49 32.18
N TRP A 191 -3.53 12.69 32.73
CA TRP A 191 -3.86 11.40 33.37
C TRP A 191 -4.68 11.57 34.66
N MET A 192 -4.51 12.71 35.35
CA MET A 192 -5.15 12.99 36.63
C MET A 192 -6.57 13.56 36.49
N LYS A 193 -7.07 13.74 35.25
CA LYS A 193 -8.45 14.19 34.99
C LYS A 193 -9.48 13.15 35.45
N ASP A 194 -9.11 11.87 35.44
CA ASP A 194 -9.90 10.80 36.02
C ASP A 194 -9.28 10.41 37.37
N PRO A 195 -10.00 10.59 38.49
CA PRO A 195 -9.49 10.28 39.82
C PRO A 195 -9.20 8.79 40.07
N THR A 196 -9.62 7.91 39.15
CA THR A 196 -9.29 6.48 39.20
C THR A 196 -7.97 6.13 38.52
N ASN A 197 -7.38 7.07 37.79
CA ASN A 197 -6.14 6.89 37.05
C ASN A 197 -4.95 7.55 37.76
N GLY A 198 -3.77 6.94 37.61
CA GLY A 198 -2.49 7.53 37.95
C GLY A 198 -1.64 7.71 36.68
N ILE A 199 -0.54 8.45 36.79
CA ILE A 199 0.41 8.60 35.69
C ILE A 199 1.06 7.22 35.40
N PRO A 200 0.98 6.70 34.16
CA PRO A 200 1.60 5.43 33.78
C PRO A 200 3.11 5.42 34.01
N VAL A 201 3.68 4.25 34.35
CA VAL A 201 5.13 4.10 34.55
C VAL A 201 5.93 4.39 33.27
N SER A 202 5.33 4.14 32.11
CA SER A 202 5.84 4.48 30.78
C SER A 202 6.08 5.98 30.57
N CYS A 203 5.45 6.86 31.35
CA CYS A 203 5.70 8.30 31.34
C CYS A 203 7.01 8.73 32.03
N CYS A 204 7.69 7.85 32.75
CA CYS A 204 8.90 8.20 33.48
C CYS A 204 10.11 7.49 32.91
N LYS A 205 11.25 8.17 32.98
CA LYS A 205 12.53 7.56 32.62
C LYS A 205 12.90 6.53 33.69
N VAL A 206 12.98 5.26 33.27
CA VAL A 206 13.50 4.19 34.12
C VAL A 206 15.00 4.08 33.90
N GLU A 207 15.80 4.45 34.89
CA GLU A 207 17.26 4.33 34.80
C GLU A 207 17.68 2.86 34.76
N SER A 208 18.73 2.57 33.97
CA SER A 208 19.27 1.21 33.86
C SER A 208 19.78 0.74 35.22
N GLY A 209 19.32 -0.44 35.65
CA GLY A 209 19.68 -1.00 36.96
C GLY A 209 18.74 -0.62 38.10
N THR A 210 17.64 0.09 37.83
CA THR A 210 16.58 0.34 38.83
C THR A 210 15.95 -0.99 39.28
N ILE A 211 15.89 -1.22 40.60
CA ILE A 211 15.23 -2.38 41.23
C ILE A 211 14.18 -1.86 42.21
N GLY A 212 12.94 -2.33 42.08
CA GLY A 212 11.83 -1.96 42.97
C GLY A 212 10.65 -1.31 42.22
N SER A 213 9.72 -0.70 42.97
CA SER A 213 8.59 0.02 42.39
C SER A 213 8.95 1.48 42.11
N ILE A 214 8.60 1.95 40.91
CA ILE A 214 8.79 3.35 40.49
C ILE A 214 7.47 4.06 40.71
N ASN A 215 7.50 5.14 41.49
CA ASN A 215 6.35 6.02 41.65
C ASN A 215 6.45 7.17 40.64
N CYS A 216 5.59 7.14 39.62
CA CYS A 216 5.52 8.20 38.63
C CYS A 216 4.64 9.36 39.13
N THR A 217 5.22 10.55 39.13
CA THR A 217 4.59 11.80 39.52
C THR A 217 4.71 12.83 38.38
N GLU A 218 4.01 13.95 38.49
CA GLU A 218 4.15 15.04 37.51
C GLU A 218 5.58 15.61 37.47
N GLU A 219 6.36 15.49 38.55
CA GLU A 219 7.72 16.05 38.63
C GLU A 219 8.77 15.19 37.91
N ASN A 220 8.64 13.87 37.96
CA ASN A 220 9.61 12.93 37.38
C ASN A 220 9.18 12.31 36.04
N SER A 221 8.01 12.71 35.53
CA SER A 221 7.51 12.30 34.22
C SER A 221 8.02 13.20 33.10
N PHE A 222 7.90 12.70 31.87
CA PHE A 222 8.18 13.48 30.67
C PHE A 222 7.24 14.68 30.58
N GLN A 223 7.80 15.89 30.53
CA GLN A 223 7.02 17.13 30.61
C GLN A 223 6.27 17.48 29.32
N GLN A 224 6.63 16.87 28.18
CA GLN A 224 6.00 17.15 26.90
C GLN A 224 4.82 16.21 26.63
N GLY A 225 3.70 16.77 26.18
CA GLY A 225 2.56 15.99 25.71
C GLY A 225 2.85 15.22 24.42
N CYS A 226 2.30 14.01 24.32
CA CYS A 226 2.52 13.12 23.19
C CYS A 226 1.93 13.66 21.88
N LEU A 227 0.83 14.42 21.92
CA LEU A 227 0.23 15.00 20.71
C LEU A 227 1.21 15.93 19.99
N LYS A 228 1.92 16.77 20.75
CA LYS A 228 2.88 17.73 20.19
C LYS A 228 4.05 17.03 19.53
N LEU A 229 4.69 16.08 20.24
CA LEU A 229 5.85 15.36 19.72
C LEU A 229 5.49 14.46 18.54
N LEU A 230 4.33 13.80 18.58
CA LEU A 230 3.83 13.03 17.45
C LEU A 230 3.53 13.91 16.23
N THR A 231 2.97 15.10 16.43
CA THR A 231 2.73 16.05 15.32
C THR A 231 4.04 16.52 14.69
N ILE A 232 5.03 16.89 15.51
CA ILE A 232 6.37 17.27 15.02
C ILE A 232 7.00 16.12 14.24
N TYR A 233 6.91 14.89 14.77
CA TYR A 233 7.42 13.70 14.09
C TYR A 233 6.75 13.47 12.73
N ILE A 234 5.42 13.58 12.66
CA ILE A 234 4.68 13.45 11.40
C ILE A 234 5.09 14.55 10.41
N GLU A 235 5.25 15.79 10.87
CA GLU A 235 5.66 16.91 10.03
C GLU A 235 7.09 16.72 9.47
N ASP A 236 8.02 16.26 10.31
CA ASP A 236 9.41 16.01 9.91
C ASP A 236 9.50 14.87 8.88
N HIS A 237 8.70 13.82 9.06
CA HIS A 237 8.63 12.71 8.12
C HIS A 237 7.72 12.94 6.91
N ALA A 238 6.88 13.98 6.91
CA ALA A 238 5.97 14.28 5.79
C ALA A 238 6.72 14.54 4.49
N VAL A 239 7.90 15.18 4.56
CA VAL A 239 8.76 15.41 3.39
C VAL A 239 9.28 14.10 2.81
N SER A 240 9.68 13.16 3.67
CA SER A 240 10.15 11.84 3.24
C SER A 240 9.04 11.04 2.57
N LEU A 241 7.84 11.02 3.17
CA LEU A 241 6.65 10.37 2.60
C LEU A 241 6.25 11.00 1.26
N GLY A 242 6.23 12.33 1.18
CA GLY A 242 5.95 13.06 -0.06
C GLY A 242 6.96 12.73 -1.16
N THR A 243 8.25 12.67 -0.80
CA THR A 243 9.33 12.31 -1.74
C THR A 243 9.17 10.87 -2.26
N ALA A 244 8.87 9.92 -1.36
CA ALA A 244 8.59 8.54 -1.75
C ALA A 244 7.39 8.44 -2.70
N GLY A 245 6.31 9.18 -2.42
CA GLY A 245 5.14 9.26 -3.29
C GLY A 245 5.46 9.79 -4.69
N VAL A 246 6.26 10.85 -4.80
CA VAL A 246 6.71 11.39 -6.10
C VAL A 246 7.53 10.36 -6.87
N ILE A 247 8.44 9.64 -6.21
CA ILE A 247 9.24 8.58 -6.85
C ILE A 247 8.33 7.46 -7.37
N VAL A 248 7.35 7.01 -6.57
CA VAL A 248 6.37 6.00 -6.98
C VAL A 248 5.59 6.46 -8.21
N ALA A 249 5.09 7.70 -8.21
CA ALA A 249 4.35 8.28 -9.33
C ALA A 249 5.20 8.34 -10.61
N LEU A 250 6.48 8.72 -10.52
CA LEU A 250 7.39 8.74 -11.67
C LEU A 250 7.65 7.34 -12.23
N VAL A 251 7.91 6.36 -11.36
CA VAL A 251 8.10 4.96 -11.76
C VAL A 251 6.82 4.41 -12.42
N GLN A 252 5.65 4.76 -11.88
CA GLN A 252 4.36 4.37 -12.43
C GLN A 252 4.14 4.94 -13.84
N LEU A 253 4.46 6.22 -14.06
CA LEU A 253 4.37 6.85 -15.38
C LEU A 253 5.29 6.18 -16.41
N VAL A 254 6.52 5.84 -16.02
CA VAL A 254 7.42 5.05 -16.88
C VAL A 254 6.82 3.68 -17.19
N GLY A 255 6.25 3.00 -16.21
CA GLY A 255 5.56 1.72 -16.38
C GLY A 255 4.39 1.82 -17.37
N VAL A 256 3.56 2.85 -17.26
CA VAL A 256 2.45 3.12 -18.20
C VAL A 256 2.99 3.38 -19.61
N ALA A 257 4.02 4.22 -19.77
CA ALA A 257 4.62 4.51 -21.07
C ALA A 257 5.17 3.26 -21.76
N LEU A 258 5.90 2.42 -21.03
CA LEU A 258 6.42 1.14 -21.52
C LEU A 258 5.29 0.18 -21.91
N THR A 259 4.24 0.11 -21.11
CA THR A 259 3.09 -0.76 -21.36
C THR A 259 2.30 -0.31 -22.59
N CYS A 260 2.06 0.99 -22.74
CA CYS A 260 1.43 1.58 -23.92
C CYS A 260 2.25 1.33 -25.19
N TYR A 261 3.58 1.43 -25.11
CA TYR A 261 4.48 1.08 -26.21
C TYR A 261 4.34 -0.40 -26.61
N ILE A 262 4.32 -1.31 -25.65
CA ILE A 262 4.09 -2.75 -25.88
C ILE A 262 2.71 -2.99 -26.48
N ALA A 263 1.66 -2.36 -25.94
CA ALA A 263 0.28 -2.50 -26.44
C ALA A 263 0.17 -2.05 -27.90
N LYS A 264 0.79 -0.91 -28.26
CA LYS A 264 0.85 -0.42 -29.64
C LYS A 264 1.55 -1.44 -30.56
N LYS A 265 2.67 -2.01 -30.12
CA LYS A 265 3.40 -3.03 -30.88
C LYS A 265 2.56 -4.29 -31.09
N ILE A 266 1.89 -4.80 -30.04
CA ILE A 266 1.01 -5.98 -30.13
C ILE A 266 -0.15 -5.72 -31.10
N ARG A 267 -0.79 -4.55 -31.03
CA ARG A 267 -1.89 -4.18 -31.92
C ARG A 267 -1.48 -4.13 -33.39
N LEU A 268 -0.29 -3.58 -33.70
CA LEU A 268 0.24 -3.52 -35.05
C LEU A 268 0.51 -4.93 -35.62
N THR A 269 1.09 -5.83 -34.83
CA THR A 269 1.28 -7.24 -35.23
C THR A 269 -0.06 -7.94 -35.48
N TYR A 270 -1.10 -7.60 -34.70
CA TYR A 270 -2.42 -8.19 -34.86
C TYR A 270 -3.10 -7.80 -36.18
N HIS A 271 -3.03 -6.52 -36.57
CA HIS A 271 -3.54 -6.02 -37.86
C HIS A 271 -2.75 -6.57 -39.04
N HIS A 272 -1.42 -6.68 -38.94
CA HIS A 272 -0.61 -7.30 -40.00
C HIS A 272 -0.93 -8.80 -40.20
N SER A 273 -1.44 -9.47 -39.18
CA SER A 273 -1.86 -10.88 -39.25
C SER A 273 -3.33 -11.09 -39.66
N SER A 274 -4.10 -10.01 -39.89
CA SER A 274 -5.48 -10.10 -40.38
C SER A 274 -5.61 -9.85 -41.89
N PHE A 275 -4.55 -9.38 -42.53
CA PHE A 275 -4.36 -9.40 -43.99
C PHE A 275 -3.49 -10.59 -44.36
#